data_AF-A0A7S1I500-F1
#
_entry.id   AF-A0A7S1I500-F1
#
_cell.length_a   1.000
_cell.length_b   1.000
_cell.length_c   1.000
_cell.angle_alpha   90.00
_cell.angle_beta   90.00
_cell.angle_gamma   90.00
#
_symmetry.space_group_name_H-M   'P 1'
#
loop_
_entity.id
_entity.type
_entity.pdbx_description
1 polymer ?
#
loop_
_entity_poly.entity_id
_entity_poly.type
_entity_poly.pdbx_seq_one_letter_code
_entity_poly.pdbx_strand_id
1 'polypeptide(L)'
;IPWTPSPAAALPNEDNDSDTTATDVMEDDVGDGDATLVIDPDALPALLEDNDATLVLNDYNEATPVVNDDNGATLVVTENNEATLGVNDDDEATLVVNDDNEATLVVNNGHEATLVVDDDNEASTLVANDHEATLVVNDDNDATLV
;
A
#
# COMPACT_ATOMS: atom_id res chain seq x y z
N ILE A 1 64.56 -0.79 -12.18
CA ILE A 1 63.21 -0.60 -12.78
C ILE A 1 62.32 -0.19 -11.62
N PRO A 2 61.71 1.01 -11.62
CA PRO A 2 60.80 1.39 -10.55
C PRO A 2 59.53 0.53 -10.62
N TRP A 3 59.10 0.04 -9.47
CA TRP A 3 57.89 -0.75 -9.31
C TRP A 3 56.66 0.14 -9.51
N THR A 4 55.81 -0.19 -10.47
CA THR A 4 54.51 0.45 -10.70
C THR A 4 53.44 -0.36 -9.96
N PRO A 5 52.72 0.22 -8.98
CA PRO A 5 51.61 -0.49 -8.37
C PRO A 5 50.48 -0.65 -9.41
N SER A 6 49.89 -1.85 -9.48
CA SER A 6 48.68 -2.12 -10.27
C SER A 6 47.53 -1.21 -9.84
N PRO A 7 46.70 -0.70 -10.75
CA PRO A 7 45.51 0.06 -10.37
C PRO A 7 44.59 -0.84 -9.54
N ALA A 8 44.19 -0.36 -8.37
CA ALA A 8 43.19 -1.00 -7.53
C ALA A 8 41.95 -1.27 -8.36
N ALA A 9 41.46 -2.51 -8.34
CA ALA A 9 40.16 -2.85 -8.87
C ALA A 9 39.15 -1.92 -8.19
N ALA A 10 38.50 -1.07 -8.99
CA ALA A 10 37.36 -0.31 -8.53
C ALA A 10 36.35 -1.32 -7.98
N LEU A 11 36.03 -1.17 -6.69
CA LEU A 11 34.83 -1.76 -6.12
C LEU A 11 33.64 -1.26 -6.97
N PRO A 12 32.61 -2.08 -7.21
CA PRO A 12 31.44 -1.63 -7.96
C PRO A 12 30.94 -0.34 -7.31
N ASN A 13 30.76 0.68 -8.14
CA ASN A 13 30.00 1.85 -7.78
C ASN A 13 28.61 1.29 -7.44
N GLU A 14 28.27 1.27 -6.16
CA GLU A 14 26.88 1.17 -5.73
C GLU A 14 26.23 2.40 -6.37
N ASP A 15 25.60 2.20 -7.52
CA ASP A 15 24.76 3.20 -8.14
C ASP A 15 23.63 3.43 -7.13
N ASN A 16 23.88 4.40 -6.25
CA ASN A 16 22.90 5.02 -5.40
C ASN A 16 21.98 5.83 -6.32
N ASP A 17 21.12 5.12 -7.04
CA ASP A 17 19.83 5.63 -7.52
C ASP A 17 18.93 5.80 -6.29
N SER A 18 19.28 6.74 -5.42
CA SER A 18 18.37 7.26 -4.39
C SER A 18 17.58 8.45 -4.96
N ASP A 19 17.12 8.31 -6.19
CA ASP A 19 16.09 9.15 -6.77
C ASP A 19 14.85 8.28 -7.05
N THR A 20 14.41 7.55 -6.02
CA THR A 20 13.04 7.04 -5.93
C THR A 20 12.10 8.22 -5.65
N THR A 21 12.00 9.13 -6.62
CA THR A 21 10.91 10.13 -6.69
C THR A 21 9.93 9.81 -7.82
N ALA A 22 9.96 8.57 -8.33
CA ALA A 22 8.94 8.03 -9.20
C ALA A 22 8.21 6.92 -8.44
N THR A 23 6.88 6.94 -8.56
CA THR A 23 5.96 5.86 -8.22
C THR A 23 6.54 4.52 -8.69
N ASP A 24 7.27 3.81 -7.82
CA ASP A 24 7.74 2.46 -8.12
C ASP A 24 6.49 1.57 -7.99
N VAL A 25 5.78 1.44 -9.12
CA VAL A 25 4.86 0.32 -9.31
C VAL A 25 5.75 -0.91 -9.29
N MET A 26 5.77 -1.61 -8.17
CA MET A 26 6.47 -2.87 -8.05
C MET A 26 5.65 -3.90 -8.82
N GLU A 27 5.83 -3.95 -10.15
CA GLU A 27 5.45 -5.10 -10.96
C GLU A 27 6.48 -6.19 -10.63
N ASP A 28 6.20 -7.02 -9.62
CA ASP A 28 7.05 -8.18 -9.35
C ASP A 28 6.87 -9.16 -10.52
N ASP A 29 7.79 -9.15 -11.50
CA ASP A 29 7.90 -10.16 -12.56
C ASP A 29 8.40 -11.51 -11.97
N VAL A 30 7.80 -11.95 -10.86
CA VAL A 30 8.17 -13.14 -10.08
C VAL A 30 6.94 -14.01 -9.82
N GLY A 31 6.31 -14.42 -10.91
CA GLY A 31 5.67 -15.72 -11.10
C GLY A 31 4.76 -16.30 -10.00
N ASP A 32 3.45 -16.36 -10.29
CA ASP A 32 2.48 -17.34 -9.75
C ASP A 32 2.52 -17.53 -8.22
N GLY A 33 2.87 -16.47 -7.46
CA GLY A 33 3.02 -16.55 -6.02
C GLY A 33 2.62 -15.26 -5.33
N ASP A 34 2.07 -15.38 -4.13
CA ASP A 34 1.58 -14.28 -3.30
C ASP A 34 2.71 -13.27 -3.01
N ALA A 35 2.46 -11.99 -3.29
CA ALA A 35 3.39 -10.90 -3.06
C ALA A 35 3.07 -10.18 -1.75
N THR A 36 4.08 -9.97 -0.90
CA THR A 36 3.96 -9.14 0.30
C THR A 36 5.02 -8.06 0.28
N LEU A 37 4.56 -6.81 0.24
CA LEU A 37 5.42 -5.65 0.20
C LEU A 37 5.23 -4.81 1.46
N VAL A 38 6.34 -4.51 2.14
CA VAL A 38 6.39 -3.61 3.29
C VAL A 38 7.20 -2.40 2.86
N ILE A 39 6.54 -1.26 2.70
CA ILE A 39 7.15 -0.05 2.14
C ILE A 39 7.55 0.95 3.24
N ASP A 40 8.67 1.64 3.00
CA ASP A 40 9.08 2.81 3.77
C ASP A 40 8.18 4.00 3.39
N PRO A 41 7.58 4.70 4.36
CA PRO A 41 6.58 5.74 4.15
C PRO A 41 6.90 6.84 3.14
N ASP A 42 8.18 7.14 2.89
CA ASP A 42 8.57 8.20 1.97
C ASP A 42 8.28 7.89 0.48
N ALA A 43 7.74 6.70 0.15
CA ALA A 43 7.36 6.30 -1.21
C ALA A 43 5.83 6.27 -1.39
N LEU A 44 5.35 6.68 -2.57
CA LEU A 44 3.96 6.49 -2.99
C LEU A 44 3.75 5.03 -3.44
N PRO A 45 3.17 4.13 -2.61
CA PRO A 45 3.19 2.70 -2.88
C PRO A 45 2.02 2.33 -3.81
N ALA A 46 2.32 1.69 -4.94
CA ALA A 46 1.30 1.02 -5.74
C ALA A 46 1.73 -0.43 -5.98
N LEU A 47 0.86 -1.36 -5.61
CA LEU A 47 1.07 -2.79 -5.86
C LEU A 47 0.05 -3.27 -6.90
N LEU A 48 0.53 -3.98 -7.90
CA LEU A 48 -0.28 -4.61 -8.94
C LEU A 48 0.21 -6.04 -9.12
N GLU A 49 -0.68 -7.00 -8.85
CA GLU A 49 -0.38 -8.43 -8.93
C GLU A 49 -1.54 -9.16 -9.61
N ASP A 50 -1.25 -10.29 -10.25
CA ASP A 50 -2.27 -11.14 -10.91
C ASP A 50 -2.85 -12.19 -9.93
N ASN A 51 -2.43 -12.21 -8.65
CA ASN A 51 -2.69 -13.33 -7.74
C ASN A 51 -3.09 -12.94 -6.31
N ASP A 52 -2.16 -12.83 -5.37
CA ASP A 52 -2.50 -12.39 -4.01
C ASP A 52 -1.52 -11.27 -3.65
N ALA A 53 -2.08 -10.08 -3.46
CA ALA A 53 -1.39 -8.85 -3.18
C ALA A 53 -1.53 -8.48 -1.70
N THR A 54 -0.40 -8.25 -1.02
CA THR A 54 -0.40 -7.66 0.32
C THR A 54 0.54 -6.47 0.40
N LEU A 55 0.00 -5.30 0.76
CA LEU A 55 0.76 -4.10 1.04
C LEU A 55 0.59 -3.68 2.50
N VAL A 56 1.71 -3.47 3.19
CA VAL A 56 1.74 -2.95 4.56
C VAL A 56 2.52 -1.65 4.59
N LEU A 57 1.87 -0.57 5.05
CA LEU A 57 2.45 0.76 5.17
C LEU A 57 2.37 1.27 6.61
N ASN A 58 3.44 1.90 7.08
CA ASN A 58 3.49 2.60 8.35
C ASN A 58 4.14 3.97 8.11
N ASP A 59 3.33 5.03 8.15
CA ASP A 59 3.76 6.40 7.89
C ASP A 59 3.43 7.32 9.08
N TYR A 60 4.20 8.39 9.24
CA TYR A 60 3.90 9.47 10.17
C TYR A 60 3.36 10.73 9.45
N ASN A 61 3.28 10.70 8.12
CA ASN A 61 2.82 11.80 7.27
C ASN A 61 1.69 11.33 6.33
N GLU A 62 1.51 12.04 5.21
CA GLU A 62 0.45 11.79 4.23
C GLU A 62 0.79 10.60 3.33
N ALA A 63 -0.13 9.62 3.29
CA ALA A 63 0.03 8.38 2.54
C ALA A 63 -1.10 8.15 1.53
N THR A 64 -0.75 7.71 0.32
CA THR A 64 -1.74 7.39 -0.73
C THR A 64 -1.55 6.02 -1.43
N PRO A 65 -1.43 4.91 -0.69
CA PRO A 65 -1.26 3.59 -1.30
C PRO A 65 -2.47 3.08 -2.04
N VAL A 66 -2.18 2.32 -3.10
CA VAL A 66 -3.19 1.60 -3.89
C VAL A 66 -2.75 0.16 -4.11
N VAL A 67 -3.67 -0.79 -3.89
CA VAL A 67 -3.49 -2.20 -4.25
C VAL A 67 -4.52 -2.59 -5.30
N ASN A 68 -4.05 -3.18 -6.39
CA ASN A 68 -4.90 -3.80 -7.41
C ASN A 68 -4.50 -5.25 -7.58
N ASP A 69 -5.47 -6.16 -7.58
CA ASP A 69 -5.26 -7.58 -7.83
C ASP A 69 -6.49 -8.22 -8.47
N ASP A 70 -6.33 -9.39 -9.10
CA ASP A 70 -7.38 -10.14 -9.80
C ASP A 70 -8.02 -11.24 -8.93
N ASN A 71 -7.39 -11.64 -7.82
CA ASN A 71 -7.78 -12.78 -6.99
C ASN A 71 -7.78 -12.48 -5.48
N GLY A 72 -6.87 -11.63 -4.97
CA GLY A 72 -6.91 -11.21 -3.57
C GLY A 72 -6.05 -10.01 -3.22
N ALA A 73 -6.66 -8.92 -2.75
CA ALA A 73 -5.97 -7.68 -2.38
C ALA A 73 -6.09 -7.39 -0.87
N THR A 74 -4.97 -7.24 -0.19
CA THR A 74 -4.88 -6.79 1.21
C THR A 74 -4.05 -5.52 1.34
N LEU A 75 -4.63 -4.48 1.94
CA LEU A 75 -3.93 -3.26 2.32
C LEU A 75 -4.08 -3.01 3.81
N VAL A 76 -2.93 -2.87 4.50
CA VAL A 76 -2.87 -2.50 5.92
C VAL A 76 -2.08 -1.21 6.07
N VAL A 77 -2.71 -0.18 6.63
CA VAL A 77 -2.09 1.13 6.83
C VAL A 77 -2.21 1.55 8.28
N THR A 78 -1.09 2.00 8.83
CA THR A 78 -1.06 2.74 10.10
C THR A 78 -0.44 4.10 9.83
N GLU A 79 -1.16 5.15 10.19
CA GLU A 79 -0.70 6.51 9.97
C GLU A 79 -1.11 7.47 11.10
N ASN A 80 -0.62 8.71 11.04
CA ASN A 80 -0.79 9.69 12.12
C ASN A 80 -1.43 11.00 11.64
N ASN A 81 -1.70 11.15 10.34
CA ASN A 81 -2.08 12.42 9.76
C ASN A 81 -3.18 12.34 8.68
N GLU A 82 -2.85 12.06 7.42
CA GLU A 82 -3.87 12.05 6.36
C GLU A 82 -3.63 10.88 5.41
N ALA A 83 -4.65 10.04 5.22
CA ALA A 83 -4.59 8.86 4.38
C ALA A 83 -5.64 8.93 3.28
N THR A 84 -5.23 8.65 2.04
CA THR A 84 -6.15 8.34 0.96
C THR A 84 -5.83 6.97 0.38
N LEU A 85 -6.65 5.96 0.70
CA LEU A 85 -6.31 4.57 0.42
C LEU A 85 -7.28 3.95 -0.60
N GLY A 86 -6.74 3.12 -1.48
CA GLY A 86 -7.50 2.40 -2.50
C GLY A 86 -7.21 0.90 -2.53
N VAL A 87 -8.27 0.09 -2.55
CA VAL A 87 -8.17 -1.35 -2.87
C VAL A 87 -9.15 -1.66 -4.00
N ASN A 88 -8.65 -2.29 -5.06
CA ASN A 88 -9.47 -2.79 -6.16
C ASN A 88 -9.15 -4.27 -6.38
N ASP A 89 -10.17 -5.12 -6.32
CA ASP A 89 -10.03 -6.56 -6.51
C ASP A 89 -11.21 -7.15 -7.28
N ASP A 90 -11.03 -8.28 -7.96
CA ASP A 90 -12.13 -8.98 -8.64
C ASP A 90 -12.79 -10.07 -7.74
N ASP A 91 -12.09 -10.59 -6.73
CA ASP A 91 -12.51 -11.68 -5.84
C ASP A 91 -12.56 -11.26 -4.35
N GLU A 92 -11.45 -11.11 -3.65
CA GLU A 92 -11.40 -10.81 -2.21
C GLU A 92 -10.58 -9.55 -1.89
N ALA A 93 -11.22 -8.54 -1.30
CA ALA A 93 -10.57 -7.28 -0.91
C ALA A 93 -10.62 -7.08 0.60
N THR A 94 -9.46 -6.81 1.21
CA THR A 94 -9.34 -6.42 2.62
C THR A 94 -8.58 -5.11 2.77
N LEU A 95 -9.20 -4.13 3.43
CA LEU A 95 -8.58 -2.87 3.80
C LEU A 95 -8.67 -2.67 5.32
N VAL A 96 -7.54 -2.49 5.98
CA VAL A 96 -7.44 -2.22 7.42
C VAL A 96 -6.67 -0.92 7.63
N VAL A 97 -7.27 0.00 8.37
CA VAL A 97 -6.73 1.35 8.57
C VAL A 97 -6.78 1.69 10.05
N ASN A 98 -5.66 2.19 10.55
CA ASN A 98 -5.56 2.87 11.83
C ASN A 98 -4.96 4.25 11.58
N ASP A 99 -5.72 5.31 11.83
CA ASP A 99 -5.27 6.69 11.67
C ASP A 99 -5.64 7.57 12.88
N ASP A 100 -4.79 8.56 13.15
CA ASP A 100 -5.01 9.52 14.23
C ASP A 100 -5.79 10.79 13.79
N ASN A 101 -6.06 11.04 12.49
CA ASN A 101 -6.59 12.34 12.05
C ASN A 101 -7.59 12.39 10.87
N GLU A 102 -7.28 11.98 9.65
CA GLU A 102 -8.28 11.91 8.56
C GLU A 102 -7.97 10.80 7.55
N ALA A 103 -8.90 9.84 7.44
CA ALA A 103 -8.82 8.74 6.49
C ALA A 103 -9.93 8.80 5.41
N THR A 104 -9.54 8.83 4.13
CA THR A 104 -10.43 8.65 2.97
C THR A 104 -10.16 7.31 2.28
N LEU A 105 -11.16 6.43 2.28
CA LEU A 105 -10.99 5.03 1.89
C LEU A 105 -11.92 4.64 0.75
N VAL A 106 -11.37 3.98 -0.26
CA VAL A 106 -12.12 3.44 -1.40
C VAL A 106 -11.83 1.96 -1.55
N VAL A 107 -12.87 1.14 -1.45
CA VAL A 107 -12.81 -0.30 -1.76
C VAL A 107 -13.75 -0.58 -2.92
N ASN A 108 -13.22 -1.15 -3.99
CA ASN A 108 -13.98 -1.69 -5.10
C ASN A 108 -13.70 -3.18 -5.21
N ASN A 109 -14.74 -4.02 -5.12
CA ASN A 109 -14.55 -5.46 -5.25
C ASN A 109 -15.68 -6.20 -5.97
N GLY A 110 -15.33 -7.16 -6.81
CA GLY A 110 -16.24 -8.06 -7.49
C GLY A 110 -16.94 -9.08 -6.59
N HIS A 111 -16.34 -9.60 -5.50
CA HIS A 111 -17.00 -10.59 -4.62
C HIS A 111 -17.07 -10.22 -3.13
N GLU A 112 -16.04 -10.48 -2.31
CA GLU A 112 -16.10 -10.29 -0.85
C GLU A 112 -15.19 -9.15 -0.36
N ALA A 113 -15.77 -8.04 0.09
CA ALA A 113 -15.02 -6.90 0.63
C ALA A 113 -15.08 -6.83 2.16
N THR A 114 -13.93 -6.64 2.81
CA THR A 114 -13.83 -6.29 4.23
C THR A 114 -13.10 -4.97 4.40
N LEU A 115 -13.74 -4.02 5.07
CA LEU A 115 -13.16 -2.74 5.44
C LEU A 115 -13.24 -2.57 6.96
N VAL A 116 -12.08 -2.37 7.60
CA VAL A 116 -11.94 -2.06 9.03
C VAL A 116 -11.21 -0.73 9.18
N VAL A 117 -11.84 0.20 9.87
CA VAL A 117 -11.32 1.55 10.12
C VAL A 117 -11.35 1.82 11.60
N ASP A 118 -10.23 2.30 12.13
CA ASP A 118 -10.07 2.83 13.47
C ASP A 118 -9.45 4.22 13.34
N ASP A 119 -10.25 5.26 13.56
CA ASP A 119 -9.86 6.66 13.33
C ASP A 119 -10.16 7.52 14.57
N ASP A 120 -9.22 8.38 14.98
CA ASP A 120 -9.41 9.26 16.15
C ASP A 120 -10.20 10.55 15.82
N ASN A 121 -10.47 10.88 14.55
CA ASN A 121 -11.09 12.15 14.16
C ASN A 121 -12.08 12.13 12.97
N GLU A 122 -11.67 11.81 11.74
CA GLU A 122 -12.60 11.81 10.60
C GLU A 122 -12.34 10.67 9.60
N ALA A 123 -13.24 9.69 9.54
CA ALA A 123 -13.23 8.63 8.55
C ALA A 123 -14.30 8.80 7.46
N SER A 124 -13.89 8.77 6.19
CA SER A 124 -14.76 8.71 5.01
C SER A 124 -14.51 7.44 4.22
N THR A 125 -15.57 6.64 4.00
CA THR A 125 -15.46 5.36 3.31
C THR A 125 -16.45 5.26 2.15
N LEU A 126 -15.98 4.72 1.03
CA LEU A 126 -16.77 4.31 -0.12
C LEU A 126 -16.51 2.83 -0.40
N VAL A 127 -17.55 2.01 -0.32
CA VAL A 127 -17.44 0.58 -0.64
C VAL A 127 -18.38 0.24 -1.79
N ALA A 128 -17.79 0.01 -2.96
CA ALA A 128 -18.47 -0.56 -4.11
C ALA A 128 -18.20 -2.06 -4.14
N ASN A 129 -19.24 -2.88 -3.92
CA ASN A 129 -19.10 -4.33 -3.98
C ASN A 129 -20.34 -4.98 -4.61
N ASP A 130 -20.11 -5.97 -5.48
CA ASP A 130 -21.16 -6.64 -6.24
C ASP A 130 -21.85 -7.78 -5.47
N HIS A 131 -21.25 -8.31 -4.40
CA HIS A 131 -21.78 -9.43 -3.61
C HIS A 131 -21.87 -9.16 -2.10
N GLU A 132 -20.81 -9.39 -1.32
CA GLU A 132 -20.80 -9.25 0.13
C GLU A 132 -19.77 -8.21 0.60
N ALA A 133 -20.22 -7.27 1.43
CA ALA A 133 -19.37 -6.27 2.05
C ALA A 133 -19.55 -6.26 3.57
N THR A 134 -18.44 -6.32 4.30
CA THR A 134 -18.37 -6.11 5.75
C THR A 134 -17.65 -4.79 6.03
N LEU A 135 -18.29 -3.93 6.82
CA LEU A 135 -17.76 -2.62 7.18
C LEU A 135 -17.78 -2.47 8.70
N VAL A 136 -16.62 -2.21 9.28
CA VAL A 136 -16.44 -1.89 10.70
C VAL A 136 -15.71 -0.56 10.76
N VAL A 137 -16.38 0.47 11.27
CA VAL A 137 -15.78 1.78 11.50
C VAL A 137 -15.90 2.11 12.98
N ASN A 138 -14.75 2.28 13.63
CA ASN A 138 -14.60 2.89 14.92
C ASN A 138 -14.03 4.28 14.70
N ASP A 139 -14.80 5.30 15.08
CA ASP A 139 -14.42 6.69 14.90
C ASP A 139 -14.83 7.49 16.14
N ASP A 140 -13.92 8.31 16.65
CA ASP A 140 -14.12 9.08 17.88
C ASP A 140 -14.90 10.39 17.66
N ASN A 141 -15.07 10.86 16.41
CA ASN A 141 -15.70 12.13 16.09
C ASN A 141 -16.72 12.09 14.92
N ASP A 142 -16.34 11.88 13.65
CA ASP A 142 -17.30 11.77 12.53
C ASP A 142 -16.93 10.67 11.51
N ALA A 143 -17.90 9.81 11.19
CA ALA A 143 -17.76 8.77 10.17
C ALA A 143 -18.80 8.91 9.06
N THR A 144 -18.32 9.01 7.82
CA THR A 144 -19.15 8.98 6.60
C THR A 144 -18.98 7.65 5.86
N LEU A 145 -20.12 7.00 5.58
CA LEU A 145 -20.18 5.73 4.84
C LEU A 145 -21.03 5.96 3.58
N VAL A 146 -20.46 5.69 2.39
CA VAL A 146 -21.10 5.90 1.07
C VAL A 146 -21.24 4.60 0.30
#